data_AF-A0A4Y2H7B0-F1
#
_entry.id   AF-A0A4Y2H7B0-F1
#
_cell.length_a   1.000
_cell.length_b   1.000
_cell.length_c   1.000
_cell.angle_alpha   90.00
_cell.angle_beta   90.00
_cell.angle_gamma   90.00
#
_symmetry.space_group_name_H-M   'P 1'
#
loop_
_entity.id
_entity.type
_entity.pdbx_description
1 polymer ?
#
loop_
_entity_poly.entity_id
_entity_poly.type
_entity_poly.pdbx_seq_one_letter_code
_entity_poly.pdbx_strand_id
1 'polypeptide(L)'
;HDVNIAGVLRALNFTNMPRPPLCATLLFELHKMADSSMAVRLLYLNSTDVLMDIGEPHVLVLDGCSEFCPVEQFINGYQWLIPDNWEEECKLGTSDTNNV
;
A
#
# COMPACT_ATOMS: atom_id res chain seq x y z
N HIS A 1 11.37 6.68 -3.80
CA HIS A 1 12.32 6.46 -2.70
C HIS A 1 11.82 5.34 -1.81
N ASP A 2 12.69 4.77 -0.97
CA ASP A 2 12.34 3.78 0.04
C ASP A 2 11.19 4.25 0.95
N VAL A 3 11.19 5.53 1.34
CA VAL A 3 10.11 6.14 2.14
C VAL A 3 8.74 6.11 1.46
N ASN A 4 8.67 6.14 0.13
CA ASN A 4 7.40 6.03 -0.59
C ASN A 4 6.84 4.60 -0.48
N ILE A 5 7.68 3.59 -0.71
CA ILE A 5 7.27 2.18 -0.62
C ILE A 5 6.87 1.85 0.82
N ALA A 6 7.69 2.27 1.80
CA ALA A 6 7.38 2.09 3.22
C ALA A 6 6.07 2.81 3.61
N GLY A 7 5.84 4.01 3.08
CA GLY A 7 4.60 4.76 3.31
C GLY A 7 3.37 4.03 2.79
N VAL A 8 3.41 3.53 1.55
CA VAL A 8 2.30 2.77 0.95
C VAL A 8 2.07 1.45 1.69
N LEU A 9 3.13 0.69 1.99
CA LEU A 9 3.03 -0.55 2.77
C LEU A 9 2.37 -0.28 4.14
N ARG A 10 2.79 0.78 4.83
CA ARG A 10 2.22 1.15 6.13
C ARG A 10 0.76 1.58 6.01
N ALA A 11 0.39 2.35 4.98
CA ALA A 11 -0.99 2.75 4.73
C ALA A 11 -1.90 1.52 4.52
N LEU A 12 -1.38 0.49 3.83
CA LEU A 12 -2.06 -0.79 3.61
C LEU A 12 -1.94 -1.78 4.79
N ASN A 13 -1.54 -1.29 5.97
CA ASN A 13 -1.40 -2.04 7.22
C ASN A 13 -0.24 -3.07 7.29
N PHE A 14 0.74 -3.02 6.39
CA PHE A 14 1.99 -3.79 6.49
C PHE A 14 3.03 -3.06 7.36
N THR A 15 2.78 -2.98 8.68
CA THR A 15 3.53 -2.08 9.58
C THR A 15 4.88 -2.61 10.06
N ASN A 16 5.11 -3.93 10.02
CA ASN A 16 6.30 -4.58 10.57
C ASN A 16 7.31 -5.00 9.47
N MET A 17 7.43 -4.18 8.43
CA MET A 17 8.33 -4.44 7.31
C MET A 17 9.72 -3.82 7.55
N PRO A 18 10.82 -4.50 7.14
CA PRO A 18 12.14 -3.88 7.14
C PRO A 18 12.19 -2.71 6.16
N ARG A 19 13.25 -1.87 6.24
CA ARG A 19 13.48 -0.81 5.26
C ARG A 19 13.52 -1.43 3.84
N PRO A 20 12.77 -0.90 2.86
CA PRO A 20 12.83 -1.38 1.49
C PRO A 20 14.26 -1.36 0.94
N PRO A 21 14.78 -2.48 0.39
CA PRO A 21 16.11 -2.51 -0.20
C PRO A 21 16.17 -1.73 -1.52
N LEU A 22 17.37 -1.63 -2.08
CA LEU A 22 17.57 -1.03 -3.40
C LEU A 22 16.75 -1.78 -4.45
N CYS A 23 16.12 -1.04 -5.36
CA CYS A 23 15.25 -1.58 -6.40
C CYS A 23 14.03 -2.37 -5.89
N ALA A 24 13.68 -2.25 -4.60
CA ALA A 24 12.42 -2.80 -4.11
C ALA A 24 11.25 -2.23 -4.93
N THR A 25 10.29 -3.10 -5.27
CA THR A 25 9.19 -2.74 -6.17
C THR A 25 7.88 -3.27 -5.61
N LEU A 26 6.90 -2.38 -5.48
CA LEU A 26 5.53 -2.73 -5.12
C LEU A 26 4.68 -2.73 -6.39
N LEU A 27 4.08 -3.87 -6.73
CA LEU A 27 3.25 -4.04 -7.93
C LEU A 27 1.79 -4.13 -7.52
N PHE A 28 0.95 -3.41 -8.25
CA PHE A 28 -0.50 -3.51 -8.19
C PHE A 28 -0.98 -4.04 -9.54
N GLU A 29 -1.50 -5.26 -9.55
CA GLU A 29 -2.03 -5.89 -10.74
C GLU A 29 -3.56 -5.85 -10.69
N LEU A 30 -4.19 -5.43 -11.79
CA LEU A 30 -5.65 -5.53 -11.96
C LEU A 30 -5.96 -6.69 -12.90
N HIS A 31 -6.62 -7.72 -12.37
CA HIS A 31 -6.95 -8.95 -13.07
C HIS A 31 -8.44 -9.00 -13.40
N LYS A 32 -8.75 -9.53 -14.60
CA LYS A 32 -10.10 -9.98 -14.95
C LYS A 32 -10.20 -11.48 -14.67
N MET A 33 -11.10 -11.87 -13.78
CA MET A 33 -11.29 -13.24 -13.33
C MET A 33 -12.14 -14.04 -14.34
N ALA A 34 -12.20 -15.37 -14.15
CA ALA A 34 -12.94 -16.27 -15.04
C ALA A 34 -14.46 -15.97 -15.09
N ASP A 35 -15.03 -15.50 -13.98
CA ASP A 35 -16.42 -15.05 -13.87
C ASP A 35 -16.63 -13.60 -14.35
N SER A 36 -15.63 -13.00 -14.99
CA SER A 36 -15.57 -11.59 -15.41
C SER A 36 -15.58 -10.55 -14.28
N SER A 37 -15.51 -10.97 -13.02
CA SER A 37 -15.22 -10.03 -11.91
C SER A 37 -13.80 -9.49 -12.02
N MET A 38 -13.53 -8.39 -11.33
CA MET A 38 -12.22 -7.74 -11.30
C MET A 38 -11.59 -7.91 -9.92
N ALA A 39 -10.30 -8.24 -9.88
CA ALA A 39 -9.56 -8.39 -8.64
C ALA A 39 -8.21 -7.68 -8.70
N VAL A 40 -7.79 -7.13 -7.57
CA VAL A 40 -6.47 -6.54 -7.38
C VAL A 40 -5.57 -7.56 -6.71
N ARG A 41 -4.34 -7.71 -7.21
CA ARG A 41 -3.28 -8.52 -6.59
C ARG A 41 -2.07 -7.65 -6.31
N LEU A 42 -1.52 -7.76 -5.11
CA LEU A 42 -0.35 -6.98 -4.70
C LEU A 42 0.86 -7.90 -4.56
N LEU A 43 1.98 -7.48 -5.15
CA LEU A 43 3.25 -8.17 -5.07
C LEU A 43 4.35 -7.23 -4.58
N TYR A 44 5.29 -7.77 -3.82
CA TYR A 44 6.45 -7.03 -3.33
C TYR A 44 7.75 -7.76 -3.68
N LEU A 45 8.57 -7.14 -4.53
CA LEU A 45 9.93 -7.58 -4.78
C LEU A 45 10.86 -6.83 -3.84
N ASN A 46 11.61 -7.58 -3.03
CA ASN A 46 12.49 -7.04 -2.00
C ASN A 46 13.81 -7.81 -1.89
N SER A 47 14.31 -8.37 -3.00
CA SER A 47 15.65 -8.96 -3.01
C SER A 47 16.68 -7.92 -2.56
N THR A 48 17.60 -8.35 -1.69
CA THR A 48 18.71 -7.52 -1.22
C THR A 48 19.89 -7.52 -2.19
N ASP A 49 19.88 -8.41 -3.19
CA ASP A 49 20.96 -8.57 -4.17
C ASP A 49 20.39 -8.72 -5.60
N VAL A 50 19.70 -7.66 -6.03
CA VAL A 50 18.96 -7.63 -7.31
C VAL A 50 19.82 -7.83 -8.56
N LEU A 51 21.15 -7.71 -8.46
CA LEU A 51 22.06 -7.95 -9.58
C LEU A 51 22.41 -9.44 -9.73
N MET A 52 22.34 -10.21 -8.64
CA MET A 52 22.60 -11.66 -8.66
C MET A 52 21.31 -12.47 -8.76
N ASP A 53 20.27 -12.06 -8.03
CA ASP A 53 18.97 -12.73 -8.02
C ASP A 53 17.86 -11.72 -7.73
N ILE A 54 16.91 -11.59 -8.66
CA ILE A 54 15.75 -10.72 -8.47
C ILE A 54 14.73 -11.34 -7.49
N GLY A 55 14.81 -12.65 -7.25
CA GLY A 55 13.91 -13.41 -6.37
C GLY A 55 12.49 -13.55 -6.94
N GLU A 56 11.67 -14.32 -6.23
CA GLU A 56 10.23 -14.39 -6.51
C GLU A 56 9.48 -13.24 -5.81
N PRO A 57 8.51 -12.58 -6.48
CA PRO A 57 7.70 -11.56 -5.83
C PRO A 57 6.88 -12.14 -4.67
N HIS A 58 6.95 -11.50 -3.50
CA HIS A 58 6.12 -11.88 -2.36
C HIS A 58 4.68 -11.41 -2.56
N VAL A 59 3.72 -12.32 -2.41
CA VAL A 59 2.30 -11.97 -2.40
C VAL A 59 1.97 -11.22 -1.11
N LEU A 60 1.39 -10.03 -1.27
CA LEU A 60 0.85 -9.26 -0.16
C LEU A 60 -0.66 -9.45 -0.10
N VAL A 61 -1.12 -10.15 0.95
CA VAL A 61 -2.55 -10.37 1.20
C VAL A 61 -3.08 -9.22 2.04
N LEU A 62 -4.05 -8.49 1.49
CA LEU A 62 -4.73 -7.38 2.15
C LEU A 62 -5.69 -7.88 3.23
N ASP A 63 -5.90 -7.08 4.27
CA ASP A 63 -6.77 -7.43 5.39
C ASP A 63 -8.19 -7.78 4.92
N GLY A 64 -8.68 -8.97 5.31
CA GLY A 64 -10.00 -9.46 4.92
C GLY A 64 -10.11 -9.96 3.47
N CYS A 65 -9.01 -9.98 2.71
CA CYS A 65 -8.97 -10.45 1.33
C CYS A 65 -8.17 -11.76 1.18
N SER A 66 -8.30 -12.40 0.01
CA SER A 66 -7.34 -13.39 -0.51
C SER A 66 -6.28 -12.72 -1.40
N GLU A 67 -5.33 -13.49 -1.95
CA GLU A 67 -4.33 -13.01 -2.91
C GLU A 67 -4.93 -12.17 -4.06
N PHE A 68 -6.07 -12.60 -4.60
CA PHE A 68 -6.88 -11.84 -5.52
C PHE A 68 -8.02 -11.19 -4.72
N CYS A 69 -7.88 -9.89 -4.44
CA CYS A 69 -8.84 -9.12 -3.65
C CYS A 69 -9.88 -8.50 -4.60
N PRO A 70 -11.19 -8.77 -4.45
CA PRO A 70 -12.22 -8.16 -5.29
C PRO A 70 -12.11 -6.63 -5.30
N VAL A 71 -12.21 -6.02 -6.48
CA VAL A 71 -11.92 -4.58 -6.64
C VAL A 71 -12.82 -3.70 -5.77
N GLU A 72 -14.09 -4.08 -5.59
CA GLU A 72 -15.03 -3.35 -4.72
C GLU A 72 -14.60 -3.41 -3.25
N GLN A 73 -14.12 -4.57 -2.80
CA GLN A 73 -13.62 -4.74 -1.44
C GLN A 73 -12.33 -3.96 -1.21
N PHE A 74 -11.43 -3.94 -2.20
CA PHE A 74 -10.23 -3.11 -2.18
C PHE A 74 -10.58 -1.62 -2.03
N ILE A 75 -11.47 -1.11 -2.89
CA ILE A 75 -11.88 0.30 -2.85
C ILE A 75 -12.50 0.63 -1.49
N ASN A 76 -13.50 -0.14 -1.06
CA ASN A 76 -14.20 0.12 0.20
C ASN A 76 -13.27 0.03 1.42
N GLY A 77 -12.28 -0.88 1.40
CA GLY A 77 -11.33 -1.08 2.49
C GLY A 77 -10.29 0.02 2.65
N TYR A 78 -9.96 0.74 1.56
CA TYR A 78 -8.83 1.67 1.54
C TYR A 78 -9.18 3.10 1.07
N GLN A 79 -10.40 3.36 0.60
CA GLN A 79 -10.82 4.70 0.16
C GLN A 79 -10.67 5.75 1.26
N TRP A 80 -10.84 5.38 2.53
CA TRP A 80 -10.69 6.29 3.67
C TRP A 80 -9.24 6.80 3.87
N LEU A 81 -8.25 6.16 3.24
CA LEU A 81 -6.85 6.63 3.25
C LEU A 81 -6.58 7.74 2.24
N ILE A 82 -7.50 7.95 1.29
CA ILE A 82 -7.35 8.93 0.23
C ILE A 82 -7.93 10.24 0.74
N PRO A 83 -7.12 11.31 0.86
CA PRO A 83 -7.61 12.61 1.32
C PRO A 83 -8.59 13.20 0.31
N ASP A 84 -9.63 13.86 0.81
CA ASP A 84 -10.55 14.64 -0.02
C ASP A 84 -9.93 16.00 -0.37
N ASN A 85 -9.19 16.60 0.57
CA ASN A 85 -8.46 17.85 0.38
C ASN A 85 -7.20 17.86 1.25
N TRP A 86 -6.09 17.46 0.64
CA TRP A 86 -4.79 17.33 1.32
C TRP A 86 -4.34 18.63 2.00
N GLU A 87 -4.48 19.78 1.33
CA GLU A 87 -4.04 21.06 1.85
C GLU A 87 -4.82 21.49 3.10
N GLU A 88 -6.14 21.29 3.09
CA GLU A 88 -6.99 21.60 4.25
C GLU A 88 -6.77 20.61 5.41
N GLU A 89 -6.68 19.32 5.12
CA GLU A 89 -6.44 18.26 6.12
C GLU A 89 -5.07 18.39 6.79
N CYS A 90 -4.08 18.97 6.10
CA CYS A 90 -2.74 19.21 6.65
C CYS A 90 -2.62 20.48 7.51
N LYS A 91 -3.67 21.32 7.60
CA LYS A 91 -3.62 22.50 8.49
C LYS A 91 -3.60 22.04 9.94
N LEU A 92 -2.69 22.60 10.73
CA LEU A 92 -2.70 22.41 12.17
C LEU A 92 -4.02 22.98 12.72
N GLY A 93 -4.79 22.14 13.43
CA GLY A 93 -5.96 22.63 14.16
C GLY A 93 -5.54 23.76 15.09
N THR A 94 -6.23 24.90 15.02
CA THR A 94 -6.04 26.01 15.96
C THR A 94 -6.54 25.58 17.33
N SER A 95 -5.73 24.83 18.08
CA SER A 95 -6.00 24.52 19.48
C SER A 95 -5.42 25.64 20.35
N ASP A 96 -6.33 26.53 20.77
CA ASP A 96 -6.27 27.43 21.93
C ASP A 96 -4.89 27.77 22.52
N THR A 97 -4.21 28.77 21.97
CA THR A 97 -3.09 29.46 22.64
C THR A 97 -3.54 30.51 23.67
N ASN A 98 -4.73 30.34 24.28
CA ASN A 98 -5.23 31.23 25.34
C ASN A 98 -5.41 30.46 26.66
N ASN A 99 -4.31 30.00 27.26
CA ASN A 99 -4.20 29.72 28.70
C ASN A 99 -2.76 29.30 29.05
N VAL A 100 -1.86 30.28 29.14
CA VAL A 100 -0.70 30.28 30.06
C VAL A 100 -0.54 31.70 30.60
#